data_AF-A0A7W0JLS1-F1
#
_entry.id   AF-A0A7W0JLS1-F1
#
_cell.length_a   1.000
_cell.length_b   1.000
_cell.length_c   1.000
_cell.angle_alpha   90.00
_cell.angle_beta   90.00
_cell.angle_gamma   90.00
#
_symmetry.space_group_name_H-M   'P 1'
#
loop_
_entity.id
_entity.type
_entity.pdbx_description
1 polymer ?
#
loop_
_entity_poly.entity_id
_entity_poly.type
_entity_poly.pdbx_seq_one_letter_code
_entity_poly.pdbx_strand_id
1 'polypeptide(L)'
;MKHVLLERDDVLPLLRAKVADLAPVALVVGDPARAERAAAMLDGARELGRNREYLTLTGTYAGVPVTVASHGVGSAGAAVCFEELLRAGVRRIVRAGTAGGLQ
;
A
#
# COMPACT_ATOMS: atom_id res chain seq x y z
N MET A 1 -23.11 -7.14 5.78
CA MET A 1 -22.33 -7.71 4.65
C MET A 1 -21.29 -8.66 5.23
N LYS A 2 -21.27 -9.93 4.84
CA LYS A 2 -20.17 -10.84 5.20
C LYS A 2 -18.95 -10.41 4.38
N HIS A 3 -17.95 -9.79 5.02
CA HIS A 3 -16.70 -9.48 4.36
C HIS A 3 -15.99 -10.80 4.04
N VAL A 4 -15.98 -11.20 2.77
CA VAL A 4 -15.12 -12.26 2.29
C VAL A 4 -13.70 -11.69 2.29
N LEU A 5 -12.89 -12.12 3.24
CA LEU A 5 -11.45 -11.85 3.23
C LEU A 5 -10.84 -12.66 2.09
N LEU A 6 -9.87 -12.08 1.40
CA LEU A 6 -9.15 -12.76 0.33
C LEU A 6 -8.28 -13.87 0.93
N GLU A 7 -8.11 -14.95 0.17
CA GLU A 7 -7.23 -16.04 0.55
C GLU A 7 -5.77 -15.61 0.40
N ARG A 8 -4.87 -16.24 1.17
CA ARG A 8 -3.45 -15.86 1.19
C ARG A 8 -2.77 -15.98 -0.17
N ASP A 9 -3.25 -16.88 -1.02
CA ASP A 9 -2.71 -17.12 -2.35
C ASP A 9 -3.28 -16.18 -3.43
N ASP A 10 -4.32 -15.41 -3.11
CA ASP A 10 -4.92 -14.48 -4.05
C ASP A 10 -3.95 -13.34 -4.41
N VAL A 11 -4.04 -12.90 -5.68
CA VAL A 11 -3.34 -11.72 -6.18
C VAL A 11 -4.35 -10.60 -6.33
N LEU A 12 -4.04 -9.46 -5.71
CA LEU A 12 -4.87 -8.28 -5.76
C LEU A 12 -5.00 -7.75 -7.20
N PRO A 13 -6.21 -7.52 -7.71
CA PRO A 13 -6.40 -7.22 -9.14
C PRO A 13 -5.83 -5.86 -9.55
N LEU A 14 -5.88 -4.84 -8.69
CA LEU A 14 -5.30 -3.53 -8.95
C LEU A 14 -3.83 -3.47 -8.52
N LEU A 15 -3.53 -3.81 -7.27
CA LEU A 15 -2.18 -3.67 -6.72
C LEU A 15 -1.19 -4.69 -7.27
N ARG A 16 -1.67 -5.79 -7.86
CA ARG A 16 -0.87 -6.92 -8.38
C ARG A 16 0.07 -7.53 -7.33
N ALA A 17 -0.27 -7.37 -6.05
CA ALA A 17 0.45 -7.94 -4.93
C ALA A 17 -0.27 -9.18 -4.41
N LYS A 18 0.49 -10.19 -3.96
CA LYS A 18 -0.07 -11.38 -3.31
C LYS A 18 -0.49 -11.04 -1.88
N VAL A 19 -1.66 -11.52 -1.44
CA VAL A 19 -2.20 -11.23 -0.09
C VAL A 19 -1.21 -11.62 1.01
N ALA A 20 -0.56 -12.79 0.89
CA ALA A 20 0.40 -13.29 1.87
C ALA A 20 1.65 -12.39 2.07
N ASP A 21 1.96 -11.49 1.13
CA ASP A 21 3.16 -10.66 1.16
C ASP A 21 2.94 -9.29 1.82
N LEU A 22 1.69 -8.93 2.10
CA LEU A 22 1.33 -7.64 2.67
C LEU A 22 1.50 -7.64 4.19
N ALA A 23 2.09 -6.56 4.70
CA ALA A 23 2.17 -6.32 6.13
C ALA A 23 0.81 -5.87 6.71
N PRO A 24 0.56 -6.07 8.01
CA PRO A 24 -0.67 -5.60 8.66
C PRO A 24 -0.78 -4.07 8.77
N VAL A 25 0.29 -3.33 8.45
CA VAL A 25 0.35 -1.86 8.44
C VAL A 25 0.81 -1.38 7.07
N ALA A 26 0.12 -0.39 6.51
CA ALA A 26 0.48 0.23 5.26
C ALA A 26 0.72 1.75 5.40
N LEU A 27 1.83 2.22 4.85
CA LEU A 27 2.08 3.63 4.55
C LEU A 27 1.65 3.87 3.11
N VAL A 28 0.69 4.78 2.91
CA VAL A 28 0.17 5.10 1.58
C VAL A 28 0.55 6.52 1.15
N VAL A 29 0.94 6.67 -0.10
CA VAL A 29 1.39 7.94 -0.71
C VAL A 29 0.73 8.16 -2.06
N GLY A 30 0.66 9.40 -2.55
CA GLY A 30 0.05 9.65 -3.86
C GLY A 30 0.94 9.22 -5.03
N ASP A 31 2.22 9.56 -4.96
CA ASP A 31 3.19 9.42 -6.06
C ASP A 31 4.03 8.14 -5.92
N PRO A 32 4.12 7.28 -6.96
CA PRO A 32 5.02 6.12 -6.97
C PRO A 32 6.48 6.44 -6.63
N ALA A 33 7.02 7.57 -7.10
CA ALA A 33 8.39 7.96 -6.77
C ALA A 33 8.56 8.27 -5.28
N ARG A 34 7.49 8.72 -4.60
CA ARG A 34 7.48 8.85 -3.14
C ARG A 34 7.41 7.49 -2.43
N ALA A 35 6.73 6.51 -3.02
CA ALA A 35 6.70 5.14 -2.48
C ALA A 35 8.10 4.52 -2.53
N GLU A 36 8.84 4.71 -3.62
CA GLU A 36 10.25 4.27 -3.75
C GLU A 36 11.15 4.94 -2.71
N ARG A 37 11.04 6.26 -2.53
CA ARG A 37 11.79 6.99 -1.48
C ARG A 37 11.45 6.51 -0.07
N ALA A 38 10.18 6.20 0.20
CA ALA A 38 9.77 5.65 1.49
C ALA A 38 10.30 4.23 1.71
N ALA A 39 10.26 3.39 0.66
CA ALA A 39 10.78 2.03 0.70
C ALA A 39 12.30 1.98 0.88
N ALA A 40 13.04 2.99 0.41
CA ALA A 40 14.49 3.10 0.65
C ALA A 40 14.87 3.26 2.14
N MET A 41 13.92 3.59 3.01
CA MET A 41 14.11 3.61 4.47
C MET A 41 13.78 2.28 5.14
N LEU A 42 13.31 1.28 4.40
CA LEU A 42 13.00 -0.05 4.93
C LEU A 42 14.20 -0.98 4.79
N ASP A 43 14.39 -1.82 5.79
CA ASP A 43 15.27 -2.99 5.69
C ASP A 43 14.60 -4.06 4.82
N GLY A 44 15.36 -4.62 3.88
CA GLY A 44 14.89 -5.72 3.03
C GLY A 44 13.74 -5.34 2.08
N ALA A 45 13.69 -4.07 1.66
CA ALA A 45 12.66 -3.57 0.77
C ALA A 45 12.58 -4.37 -0.54
N ARG A 46 11.37 -4.80 -0.93
CA ARG A 46 11.11 -5.45 -2.22
C ARG A 46 9.80 -4.98 -2.83
N GLU A 47 9.75 -4.94 -4.16
CA GLU A 47 8.52 -4.69 -4.90
C GLU A 47 7.61 -5.93 -4.87
N LEU A 48 6.32 -5.72 -4.60
CA LEU A 48 5.29 -6.75 -4.61
C LEU A 48 4.44 -6.71 -5.88
N GLY A 49 4.23 -5.52 -6.42
CA GLY A 49 3.41 -5.31 -7.60
C GLY A 49 3.46 -3.86 -8.07
N ARG A 50 3.36 -3.70 -9.40
CA ARG A 50 3.31 -2.40 -10.06
C ARG A 50 2.30 -2.44 -11.19
N ASN A 51 1.32 -1.56 -11.13
CA ASN A 51 0.27 -1.47 -12.13
C ASN A 51 -0.29 -0.04 -12.14
N ARG A 52 -0.23 0.64 -13.28
CA ARG A 52 -0.64 2.06 -13.42
C ARG A 52 0.06 2.94 -12.35
N GLU A 53 -0.70 3.73 -11.60
CA GLU A 53 -0.23 4.57 -10.49
C GLU A 53 0.03 3.81 -9.17
N TYR A 54 -0.20 2.50 -9.12
CA TYR A 54 -0.10 1.68 -7.93
C TYR A 54 1.21 0.90 -7.92
N LEU A 55 2.15 1.36 -7.11
CA LEU A 55 3.38 0.68 -6.77
C LEU A 55 3.26 0.20 -5.33
N THR A 56 3.37 -1.11 -5.11
CA THR A 56 3.31 -1.73 -3.79
C THR A 56 4.65 -2.36 -3.47
N LEU A 57 5.23 -1.98 -2.34
CA LEU A 57 6.47 -2.53 -1.79
C LEU A 57 6.25 -3.01 -0.36
N THR A 58 7.14 -3.86 0.13
CA THR A 58 7.15 -4.32 1.53
C THR A 58 8.58 -4.39 2.04
N GLY A 59 8.72 -4.32 3.36
CA GLY A 59 9.99 -4.45 4.08
C GLY A 59 9.74 -4.31 5.57
N THR A 60 10.80 -4.06 6.33
CA THR A 60 10.68 -3.77 7.77
C THR A 60 11.23 -2.39 8.10
N TYR A 61 10.56 -1.67 8.99
CA TYR A 61 11.07 -0.43 9.58
C TYR A 61 11.21 -0.64 11.09
N ALA A 62 12.43 -0.53 11.62
CA ALA A 62 12.71 -0.80 13.04
C ALA A 62 12.15 -2.15 13.53
N GLY A 63 12.30 -3.20 12.71
CA GLY A 63 11.80 -4.55 13.00
C GLY A 63 10.28 -4.76 12.80
N VAL A 64 9.53 -3.72 12.42
CA VAL A 64 8.08 -3.80 12.17
C VAL A 64 7.83 -4.00 10.67
N PRO A 65 7.08 -5.03 10.24
CA PRO A 65 6.67 -5.18 8.84
C PRO A 65 5.79 -4.02 8.38
N VAL A 66 6.14 -3.43 7.25
CA VAL A 66 5.41 -2.30 6.65
C VAL A 66 5.26 -2.50 5.15
N THR A 67 4.03 -2.35 4.66
CA THR A 67 3.73 -2.20 3.24
C THR A 67 3.80 -0.71 2.89
N VAL A 68 4.44 -0.36 1.78
CA VAL A 68 4.36 0.98 1.20
C VAL A 68 3.60 0.89 -0.12
N ALA A 69 2.53 1.67 -0.29
CA ALA A 69 1.75 1.66 -1.52
C ALA A 69 1.48 3.06 -2.07
N SER A 70 1.64 3.27 -3.38
CA SER A 70 1.14 4.47 -4.04
C SER A 70 -0.33 4.32 -4.45
N HIS A 71 -1.08 5.42 -4.35
CA HIS A 71 -2.54 5.43 -4.51
C HIS A 71 -3.01 6.44 -5.58
N GLY A 72 -2.09 7.11 -6.26
CA GLY A 72 -2.40 8.14 -7.26
C GLY A 72 -2.97 9.44 -6.70
N VAL A 73 -3.48 10.26 -7.62
CA VAL A 73 -4.20 11.51 -7.30
C VAL A 73 -5.70 11.24 -7.30
N GLY A 74 -6.41 11.80 -6.32
CA GLY A 74 -7.87 11.73 -6.23
C GLY A 74 -8.39 10.61 -5.34
N SER A 75 -9.64 10.79 -4.87
CA SER A 75 -10.27 9.90 -3.90
C SER A 75 -10.66 8.54 -4.48
N ALA A 76 -11.05 8.48 -5.75
CA ALA A 76 -11.51 7.23 -6.37
C ALA A 76 -10.38 6.19 -6.47
N GLY A 77 -9.22 6.57 -7.01
CA GLY A 77 -8.05 5.68 -7.08
C GLY A 77 -7.57 5.26 -5.69
N ALA A 78 -7.53 6.21 -4.74
CA ALA A 78 -7.20 5.92 -3.36
C ALA A 78 -8.17 4.94 -2.69
N ALA A 79 -9.48 5.08 -2.93
CA ALA A 79 -10.49 4.20 -2.36
C ALA A 79 -10.31 2.75 -2.83
N VAL A 80 -10.04 2.51 -4.12
CA VAL A 80 -9.83 1.14 -4.62
C VAL A 80 -8.53 0.55 -4.06
N CYS A 81 -7.45 1.32 -3.99
CA CYS A 81 -6.20 0.91 -3.35
C CYS A 81 -6.44 0.50 -1.89
N PHE A 82 -7.16 1.33 -1.12
CA PHE A 82 -7.39 1.07 0.30
C PHE A 82 -8.33 -0.11 0.53
N GLU A 83 -9.35 -0.27 -0.32
CA GLU A 83 -10.25 -1.43 -0.27
C GLU A 83 -9.49 -2.75 -0.49
N GLU A 84 -8.59 -2.81 -1.47
CA GLU A 84 -7.77 -4.01 -1.69
C GLU A 84 -6.83 -4.31 -0.53
N LEU A 85 -6.17 -3.28 0.03
CA LEU A 85 -5.33 -3.43 1.23
C LEU A 85 -6.15 -3.97 2.41
N LEU A 86 -7.32 -3.39 2.68
CA LEU A 86 -8.19 -3.81 3.79
C LEU A 86 -8.68 -5.26 3.60
N ARG A 87 -9.09 -5.64 2.38
CA ARG A 87 -9.51 -7.01 2.07
C ARG A 87 -8.39 -8.03 2.17
N ALA A 88 -7.15 -7.61 1.93
CA ALA A 88 -5.95 -8.42 2.11
C ALA A 88 -5.49 -8.54 3.57
N GLY A 89 -6.20 -7.91 4.52
CA GLY A 89 -5.88 -8.00 5.94
C GLY A 89 -4.96 -6.90 6.47
N VAL A 90 -4.70 -5.84 5.69
CA VAL A 90 -4.08 -4.61 6.24
C VAL A 90 -5.04 -3.99 7.26
N ARG A 91 -4.54 -3.70 8.46
CA ARG A 91 -5.35 -3.26 9.60
C ARG A 91 -5.21 -1.78 9.90
N ARG A 92 -4.10 -1.16 9.45
CA ARG A 92 -3.78 0.24 9.73
C ARG A 92 -3.21 0.86 8.47
N ILE A 93 -3.77 2.00 8.07
CA ILE A 93 -3.33 2.76 6.91
C ILE A 93 -2.98 4.18 7.39
N VAL A 94 -1.77 4.64 7.08
CA VAL A 94 -1.31 6.01 7.32
C VAL A 94 -1.03 6.67 5.98
N ARG A 95 -1.71 7.79 5.68
CA ARG A 95 -1.50 8.54 4.43
C ARG A 95 -0.47 9.64 4.61
N ALA A 96 0.68 9.51 3.95
CA ALA A 96 1.72 10.53 3.87
C ALA A 96 1.61 11.35 2.57
N GLY A 97 0.68 12.31 2.60
CA GLY A 97 0.35 13.17 1.46
C GLY A 97 1.03 14.54 1.47
N THR A 98 0.67 15.36 0.49
CA THR A 98 0.94 16.80 0.47
C THR A 98 -0.39 17.55 0.48
N ALA A 99 -0.37 18.80 0.91
CA ALA A 99 -1.51 19.72 0.92
C ALA A 99 -1.02 21.16 0.67
N GLY A 100 -1.90 22.02 0.15
CA GLY A 100 -1.64 23.46 0.09
C GLY A 100 -1.97 24.12 1.42
N GLY A 101 -1.17 25.11 1.83
CA GLY A 101 -1.45 25.92 3.03
C GLY A 101 -2.56 26.94 2.76
N LEU A 102 -3.44 27.15 3.73
CA LEU A 102 -4.54 28.12 3.69
C LEU A 102 -4.48 29.11 4.87
N GLN A 103 -3.28 29.27 5.46
CA GLN A 103 -3.02 30.19 6.57
C GLN A 103 -2.73 31.59 6.06
#